data_AF-A0A072V0T8-F1
#
_entry.id   AF-A0A072V0T8-F1
#
_cell.length_a   1.000
_cell.length_b   1.000
_cell.length_c   1.000
_cell.angle_alpha   90.00
_cell.angle_beta   90.00
_cell.angle_gamma   90.00
#
_symmetry.space_group_name_H-M   'P 1'
#
loop_
_entity.id
_entity.type
_entity.pdbx_description
1 polymer ?
#
loop_
_entity_poly.entity_id
_entity_poly.type
_entity_poly.pdbx_seq_one_letter_code
_entity_poly.pdbx_strand_id
1 'polypeptide(L)'
;MKDRVAENKNNDKNEKSIETPMSLPSKLERNLSLDDEPKTLLQHELNLAREEALKIIKTHSKEEAQKIFLKGLVPATSSKHAKEYDVVSGGDAE
;
A
#
# COMPACT_ATOMS: atom_id res chain seq x y z
N MET A 1 -48.64 22.87 51.50
CA MET A 1 -47.45 22.62 52.33
C MET A 1 -46.22 23.09 51.55
N LYS A 2 -45.41 23.95 52.19
CA LYS A 2 -44.07 24.43 51.85
C LYS A 2 -43.88 25.40 50.66
N ASP A 3 -43.61 26.63 51.06
CA ASP A 3 -42.86 27.68 50.37
C ASP A 3 -41.38 27.32 50.11
N ARG A 4 -40.73 28.20 49.31
CA ARG A 4 -39.28 28.53 49.23
C ARG A 4 -38.39 27.72 48.27
N VAL A 5 -37.31 28.22 47.63
CA VAL A 5 -36.61 29.50 47.40
C VAL A 5 -35.44 29.18 46.42
N ALA A 6 -34.84 30.22 45.81
CA ALA A 6 -33.53 30.32 45.10
C ALA A 6 -33.62 30.11 43.58
N GLU A 7 -33.44 31.10 42.69
CA GLU A 7 -32.44 32.18 42.57
C GLU A 7 -30.98 31.72 42.58
N ASN A 8 -30.34 31.68 41.40
CA ASN A 8 -29.07 32.35 41.07
C ASN A 8 -28.72 32.05 39.60
N LYS A 9 -28.71 33.05 38.71
CA LYS A 9 -27.55 33.88 38.31
C LYS A 9 -26.48 33.16 37.46
N ASN A 10 -26.44 33.62 36.21
CA ASN A 10 -25.28 34.27 35.59
C ASN A 10 -24.30 33.47 34.72
N ASN A 11 -24.04 34.12 33.58
CA ASN A 11 -22.79 34.21 32.82
C ASN A 11 -22.54 33.11 31.78
N ASP A 12 -22.67 33.44 30.49
CA ASP A 12 -21.66 34.17 29.70
C ASP A 12 -20.42 33.30 29.49
N LYS A 13 -20.28 32.75 28.28
CA LYS A 13 -19.07 32.87 27.44
C LYS A 13 -19.06 31.87 26.26
N ASN A 14 -19.24 32.45 25.07
CA ASN A 14 -18.57 32.14 23.80
C ASN A 14 -17.86 30.79 23.61
N GLU A 15 -18.50 29.83 22.94
CA GLU A 15 -17.76 28.90 22.08
C GLU A 15 -18.37 28.89 20.69
N LYS A 16 -17.83 29.77 19.85
CA LYS A 16 -18.01 29.74 18.40
C LYS A 16 -17.25 28.51 17.90
N SER A 17 -17.93 27.38 17.77
CA SER A 17 -17.40 26.19 17.10
C SER A 17 -17.01 26.58 15.67
N ILE A 18 -15.72 26.74 15.44
CA ILE A 18 -15.15 26.87 14.11
C ILE A 18 -15.21 25.46 13.51
N GLU A 19 -16.36 25.13 12.90
CA GLU A 19 -16.44 24.04 11.93
C GLU A 19 -15.66 24.49 10.69
N THR A 20 -14.34 24.27 10.72
CA THR A 20 -13.57 24.22 9.48
C THR A 20 -14.11 23.01 8.73
N PRO A 21 -14.71 23.17 7.53
CA PRO A 21 -15.06 22.01 6.72
C PRO A 21 -13.74 21.31 6.40
N MET A 22 -13.47 20.18 7.04
CA MET A 22 -12.43 19.27 6.58
C MET A 22 -12.81 18.92 5.15
N SER A 23 -12.09 19.50 4.19
CA SER A 23 -12.19 19.10 2.79
C SER A 23 -11.92 17.60 2.77
N LEU A 24 -12.97 16.83 2.52
CA LEU A 24 -12.83 15.39 2.29
C LEU A 24 -11.76 15.22 1.21
N PRO A 25 -10.77 14.33 1.41
CA PRO A 25 -9.78 14.07 0.37
C PRO A 25 -10.54 13.74 -0.91
N SER A 26 -10.19 14.45 -1.99
CA SER A 26 -10.72 14.19 -3.34
C SER A 26 -10.74 12.69 -3.55
N LYS A 27 -11.91 12.14 -3.88
CA LYS A 27 -12.13 10.70 -4.06
C LYS A 27 -10.93 10.13 -4.83
N LEU A 28 -10.18 9.23 -4.20
CA LEU A 28 -9.02 8.61 -4.83
C LEU A 28 -9.53 7.82 -6.03
N GLU A 29 -9.38 8.39 -7.22
CA GLU A 29 -9.78 7.76 -8.47
C GLU A 29 -8.90 6.53 -8.68
N ARG A 30 -9.49 5.35 -8.49
CA ARG A 30 -8.80 4.10 -8.78
C ARG A 30 -8.71 3.95 -10.28
N ASN A 31 -7.54 4.20 -10.85
CA ASN A 31 -7.26 3.80 -12.22
C ASN A 31 -7.26 2.26 -12.27
N LEU A 32 -8.03 1.68 -13.19
CA LEU A 32 -8.03 0.25 -13.46
C LEU A 32 -6.77 -0.07 -14.29
N SER A 33 -5.61 -0.10 -13.64
CA SER A 33 -4.30 -0.39 -14.27
C SER A 33 -4.15 -1.84 -14.78
N LEU A 34 -5.25 -2.61 -14.79
CA LEU A 34 -5.22 -4.05 -15.04
C LEU A 34 -4.78 -4.42 -16.46
N ASP A 35 -4.94 -3.52 -17.43
CA ASP A 35 -4.52 -3.75 -18.82
C ASP A 35 -3.02 -3.49 -19.05
N ASP A 36 -2.41 -2.64 -18.22
CA ASP A 36 -0.98 -2.30 -18.30
C ASP A 36 -0.10 -3.22 -17.43
N GLU A 37 -0.72 -4.02 -16.56
CA GLU A 37 -0.01 -4.96 -15.69
C GLU A 37 0.45 -6.21 -16.45
N PRO A 38 1.67 -6.73 -16.15
CA PRO A 38 2.12 -7.98 -16.73
C PRO A 38 1.20 -9.12 -16.26
N LYS A 39 0.58 -9.80 -17.22
CA LYS A 39 -0.30 -10.94 -16.95
C LYS A 39 0.49 -12.03 -16.24
N THR A 40 -0.04 -12.50 -15.12
CA THR A 40 0.48 -13.65 -14.41
C THR A 40 0.10 -14.94 -15.13
N LEU A 41 0.86 -15.99 -14.90
CA LEU A 41 0.55 -17.33 -15.38
C LEU A 41 -0.74 -17.84 -14.73
N LEU A 42 -1.56 -18.56 -15.51
CA LEU A 42 -2.70 -19.31 -15.01
C LEU A 42 -2.24 -20.48 -14.14
N GLN A 43 -3.11 -21.00 -13.28
CA GLN A 43 -2.75 -22.07 -12.33
C GLN A 43 -2.16 -23.31 -13.02
N HIS A 44 -2.70 -23.70 -14.18
CA HIS A 44 -2.19 -24.85 -14.92
C HIS A 44 -0.78 -24.59 -15.47
N GLU A 45 -0.51 -23.36 -15.94
CA GLU A 45 0.81 -22.95 -16.43
C GLU A 45 1.83 -22.88 -15.31
N LEU A 46 1.42 -22.40 -14.12
CA LEU A 46 2.25 -22.44 -12.91
C LEU A 46 2.64 -23.87 -12.52
N ASN A 47 1.68 -24.80 -12.57
CA ASN A 47 1.95 -26.20 -12.29
C ASN A 47 2.94 -26.79 -13.30
N LEU A 48 2.77 -26.52 -14.59
CA LEU A 48 3.70 -26.96 -15.63
C LEU A 48 5.09 -26.38 -15.43
N ALA A 49 5.19 -25.07 -15.19
CA ALA A 49 6.45 -24.38 -14.92
C ALA A 49 7.16 -24.97 -13.69
N ARG A 50 6.41 -25.32 -12.65
CA ARG A 50 6.94 -25.97 -11.44
C ARG A 50 7.54 -27.34 -11.74
N GLU A 51 6.84 -28.19 -12.49
CA GLU A 51 7.34 -29.53 -12.81
C GLU A 51 8.60 -29.48 -13.69
N GLU A 52 8.63 -28.57 -14.67
CA GLU A 52 9.85 -28.34 -15.47
C GLU A 52 11.00 -27.78 -14.63
N ALA A 53 10.73 -26.85 -13.71
CA ALA A 53 11.75 -26.35 -12.79
C ALA A 53 12.33 -27.47 -11.91
N LEU A 54 11.47 -28.35 -11.38
CA LEU A 54 11.90 -29.51 -10.59
C LEU A 54 12.75 -30.48 -11.41
N LYS A 55 12.41 -30.69 -12.68
CA LYS A 55 13.20 -31.50 -13.60
C LYS A 55 14.60 -30.91 -13.79
N ILE A 56 14.70 -29.60 -14.05
CA ILE A 56 15.99 -28.92 -14.21
C ILE A 56 16.86 -29.06 -12.96
N ILE A 57 16.28 -28.83 -11.77
CA ILE A 57 17.00 -28.95 -10.49
C ILE A 57 17.55 -30.37 -10.27
N LYS A 58 16.82 -31.40 -10.73
CA LYS A 58 17.25 -32.80 -10.57
C LYS A 58 18.26 -33.25 -11.61
N THR A 59 18.24 -32.69 -12.82
CA THR A 59 19.04 -33.19 -13.95
C THR A 59 20.28 -32.36 -14.26
N HIS A 60 20.34 -31.10 -13.82
CA HIS A 60 21.44 -30.20 -14.12
C HIS A 60 22.29 -29.91 -12.88
N SER A 61 23.54 -29.51 -13.11
CA SER A 61 24.36 -28.90 -12.07
C SER A 61 23.73 -27.59 -11.57
N LYS A 62 24.11 -27.15 -10.36
CA LYS A 62 23.59 -25.92 -9.77
C LYS A 62 23.88 -24.71 -10.67
N GLU A 63 25.07 -24.64 -11.24
CA GLU A 63 25.55 -23.55 -12.08
C GLU A 63 24.77 -23.49 -13.40
N GLU A 64 24.52 -24.64 -14.03
CA GLU A 64 23.70 -24.72 -15.24
C GLU A 64 22.24 -24.37 -14.98
N ALA A 65 21.66 -24.91 -13.90
CA ALA A 65 20.29 -24.58 -13.50
C ALA A 65 20.13 -23.07 -13.25
N GLN A 66 21.10 -22.44 -12.56
CA GLN A 66 21.11 -21.00 -12.35
C GLN A 66 21.16 -20.22 -13.66
N LYS A 67 22.00 -20.64 -14.61
CA LYS A 67 22.08 -20.01 -15.94
C LYS A 67 20.75 -20.11 -16.71
N ILE A 68 20.04 -21.23 -16.58
CA ILE A 68 18.72 -21.41 -17.19
C ILE A 68 17.69 -20.48 -16.55
N PHE A 69 17.58 -20.47 -15.22
CA PHE A 69 16.58 -19.67 -14.51
C PHE A 69 16.77 -18.16 -14.67
N LEU A 70 18.01 -17.70 -14.82
CA LEU A 70 18.32 -16.27 -14.97
C LEU A 70 18.29 -15.79 -16.42
N LYS A 71 18.12 -16.69 -17.40
CA LYS A 71 18.15 -16.31 -18.81
C LYS A 71 16.98 -15.39 -19.16
N GLY A 72 17.29 -14.17 -19.60
CA GLY A 72 16.29 -13.18 -20.01
C GLY A 72 15.66 -12.37 -18.88
N LEU A 73 16.05 -12.61 -17.62
CA LEU A 73 15.65 -11.78 -16.49
C LEU A 73 16.55 -10.53 -16.42
N VAL A 74 15.94 -9.37 -16.19
CA VAL A 74 16.64 -8.10 -16.00
C VAL A 74 16.48 -7.66 -14.54
N PRO A 75 17.56 -7.23 -13.84
CA PRO A 75 17.46 -6.75 -12.47
C PRO A 75 16.50 -5.57 -12.33
N ALA A 76 15.66 -5.57 -11.29
CA ALA A 76 14.70 -4.50 -11.03
C ALA A 76 15.36 -3.12 -10.83
N THR A 77 16.62 -3.08 -10.41
CA THR A 77 17.42 -1.85 -10.26
C THR A 77 17.73 -1.15 -11.59
N SER A 78 17.56 -1.83 -12.72
CA SER A 78 17.71 -1.24 -14.05
C SER A 78 16.44 -0.52 -14.53
N SER A 79 15.33 -0.61 -13.78
CA SER A 79 14.10 0.13 -14.06
C SER A 79 14.37 1.62 -13.84
N LYS A 80 14.69 2.31 -14.93
CA LYS A 80 14.68 3.77 -14.97
C LYS A 80 13.24 4.20 -14.77
N HIS A 81 12.86 4.50 -13.51
CA HIS A 81 11.98 5.58 -13.07
C HIS A 81 11.78 5.44 -11.55
N ALA A 82 12.79 5.91 -10.81
CA ALA A 82 12.56 6.41 -9.47
C ALA A 82 11.63 7.63 -9.62
N LYS A 83 10.34 7.46 -9.32
CA LYS A 83 9.56 8.59 -8.82
C LYS A 83 9.91 8.68 -7.34
N GLU A 84 10.56 9.77 -7.00
CA GLU A 84 10.89 10.15 -5.62
C GLU A 84 9.59 10.10 -4.81
N TYR A 85 9.50 9.11 -3.92
CA TYR A 85 8.52 9.16 -2.84
C TYR A 85 9.24 9.89 -1.71
N ASP A 86 8.78 11.09 -1.39
CA ASP A 86 9.22 11.80 -0.20
C ASP A 86 8.83 10.95 1.01
N VAL A 87 9.81 10.23 1.56
CA VAL A 87 9.71 9.61 2.87
C VAL A 87 9.72 10.76 3.88
N VAL A 88 8.53 11.21 4.28
CA VAL A 88 8.39 11.94 5.56
C VAL A 88 8.71 10.94 6.65
N SER A 89 9.98 10.93 7.05
CA SER A 89 10.46 10.26 8.26
C SER A 89 9.89 11.03 9.45
N GLY A 90 8.73 10.59 9.92
CA GLY A 90 8.20 10.99 11.22
C GLY A 90 9.02 10.30 12.31
N GLY A 91 10.13 10.93 12.70
CA GLY A 91 10.82 10.58 13.94
C GLY A 91 9.97 11.05 15.11
N ASP A 92 9.25 10.12 15.74
CA ASP A 92 8.80 10.35 17.12
C ASP A 92 10.03 10.21 18.02
N ALA A 93 10.44 11.36 18.55
CA ALA A 93 11.52 11.48 19.50
C ALA A 93 10.97 11.25 20.92
N GLU A 94 11.74 10.45 21.68
CA GLU A 94 11.83 10.32 23.15
C GLU A 94 10.64 9.68 23.90
#